data_AF-A0A838W5B8-F1
#
_entry.id   AF-A0A838W5B8-F1
#
_cell.length_a   1.000
_cell.length_b   1.000
_cell.length_c   1.000
_cell.angle_alpha   90.00
_cell.angle_beta   90.00
_cell.angle_gamma   90.00
#
_symmetry.space_group_name_H-M   'P 1'
#
loop_
_entity.id
_entity.type
_entity.pdbx_description
1 polymer ?
#
loop_
_entity_poly.entity_id
_entity_poly.type
_entity_poly.pdbx_seq_one_letter_code
_entity_poly.pdbx_strand_id
1 'polypeptide(L)'
;MQIYNKYIIPVPQNLLQRIDRTSSPAHIGKLRNAVDFIVPQNTPVLAAADGKVTYVKDDSNVGGLDPSYWNYTNFIAIMHQNGEYTRYDHLERNSAKVRAGQQVQAGQEIARVGMTGYTYTPHLHFQVFVFTGYNLWTDFDTIEINEFI
;
A
#
# COMPACT_ATOMS: atom_id res chain seq x y z
N MET A 1 -13.60 4.30 -12.85
CA MET A 1 -13.93 2.87 -12.61
C MET A 1 -14.58 2.78 -11.25
N GLN A 2 -15.56 1.90 -11.07
CA GLN A 2 -16.25 1.72 -9.80
C GLN A 2 -15.48 0.73 -8.92
N ILE A 3 -15.35 1.06 -7.63
CA ILE A 3 -14.83 0.16 -6.60
C ILE A 3 -15.91 -0.87 -6.24
N TYR A 4 -15.54 -2.14 -6.17
CA TYR A 4 -16.44 -3.24 -5.85
C TYR A 4 -16.25 -3.76 -4.42
N ASN A 5 -15.03 -3.73 -3.90
CA ASN A 5 -14.76 -4.15 -2.54
C ASN A 5 -14.96 -3.00 -1.54
N LYS A 6 -15.20 -3.36 -0.28
CA LYS A 6 -15.15 -2.41 0.84
C LYS A 6 -13.84 -2.63 1.57
N TYR A 7 -13.08 -1.56 1.74
CA TYR A 7 -11.76 -1.60 2.36
C TYR A 7 -11.83 -0.99 3.75
N ILE A 8 -11.27 -1.68 4.74
CA ILE A 8 -11.03 -1.08 6.05
C ILE A 8 -9.82 -0.14 5.98
N ILE A 9 -9.70 0.76 6.95
CA ILE A 9 -8.46 1.52 7.15
C ILE A 9 -7.31 0.53 7.46
N PRO A 10 -6.24 0.49 6.64
CA PRO A 10 -5.17 -0.51 6.75
C PRO A 10 -4.14 -0.22 7.86
N VAL A 11 -4.50 0.60 8.83
CA VAL A 11 -3.70 0.96 10.01
C VAL A 11 -4.61 1.12 11.24
N PRO A 12 -4.11 0.93 12.47
CA PRO A 12 -4.89 1.18 13.67
C PRO A 12 -5.38 2.63 13.77
N GLN A 13 -6.70 2.83 13.90
CA GLN A 13 -7.31 4.17 13.91
C GLN A 13 -6.79 5.07 15.04
N ASN A 14 -6.42 4.50 16.19
CA ASN A 14 -5.87 5.25 17.32
C ASN A 14 -4.46 5.83 17.06
N LEU A 15 -3.78 5.38 16.01
CA LEU A 15 -2.47 5.89 15.59
C LEU A 15 -2.56 6.77 14.33
N LEU A 16 -3.72 6.79 13.66
CA LEU A 16 -3.96 7.55 12.45
C LEU A 16 -4.06 9.05 12.76
N GLN A 17 -3.11 9.82 12.24
CA GLN A 17 -3.09 11.27 12.42
C GLN A 17 -3.94 11.98 11.38
N ARG A 18 -3.81 11.58 10.11
CA ARG A 18 -4.68 12.03 9.00
C ARG A 18 -4.62 11.07 7.83
N ILE A 19 -5.60 11.18 6.94
CA ILE A 19 -5.59 10.57 5.61
C ILE A 19 -5.29 11.67 4.59
N ASP A 20 -4.24 11.50 3.81
CA ASP A 20 -3.81 12.44 2.78
C ASP A 20 -4.04 11.87 1.38
N ARG A 21 -4.55 12.70 0.48
CA ARG A 21 -4.83 12.33 -0.92
C ARG A 21 -4.22 13.31 -1.91
N THR A 22 -3.72 14.45 -1.45
CA THR A 22 -3.45 15.61 -2.32
C THR A 22 -2.04 16.19 -2.12
N SER A 23 -1.40 15.99 -0.97
CA SER A 23 -0.12 16.67 -0.71
C SER A 23 1.07 16.02 -1.41
N SER A 24 0.97 14.73 -1.77
CA SER A 24 2.10 13.96 -2.30
C SER A 24 2.34 14.30 -3.78
N PRO A 25 3.57 14.72 -4.16
CA PRO A 25 3.90 14.98 -5.56
C PRO A 25 3.88 13.70 -6.42
N ALA A 26 3.91 12.52 -5.80
CA ALA A 26 3.78 11.24 -6.49
C ALA A 26 2.33 10.93 -6.89
N HIS A 27 1.32 11.60 -6.31
CA HIS A 27 -0.10 11.33 -6.56
C HIS A 27 -0.59 11.99 -7.86
N ILE A 28 0.06 11.64 -8.96
CA ILE A 28 -0.26 12.08 -10.32
C ILE A 28 -0.30 10.88 -11.26
N GLY A 29 -0.87 11.05 -12.46
CA GLY A 29 -0.90 10.00 -13.48
C GLY A 29 -1.56 8.72 -12.96
N LYS A 30 -0.81 7.60 -12.97
CA LYS A 30 -1.29 6.28 -12.51
C LYS A 30 -1.50 6.18 -11.01
N LEU A 31 -0.93 7.08 -10.21
CA LEU A 31 -1.04 7.08 -8.75
C LEU A 31 -1.99 8.17 -8.23
N ARG A 32 -2.73 8.84 -9.13
CA ARG A 32 -3.64 9.95 -8.78
C ARG A 32 -4.71 9.62 -7.73
N ASN A 33 -5.04 8.33 -7.56
CA ASN A 33 -6.02 7.86 -6.59
C ASN A 33 -5.39 7.16 -5.39
N ALA A 34 -4.06 7.24 -5.23
CA ALA A 34 -3.38 6.71 -4.05
C ALA A 34 -3.73 7.53 -2.80
N VAL A 35 -3.55 6.91 -1.65
CA VAL A 35 -3.93 7.43 -0.34
C VAL A 35 -2.76 7.21 0.61
N ASP A 36 -2.32 8.27 1.27
CA ASP A 36 -1.29 8.19 2.30
C ASP A 36 -1.94 8.23 3.69
N PHE A 37 -1.71 7.20 4.49
CA PHE A 37 -2.12 7.18 5.90
C PHE A 37 -0.95 7.65 6.76
N ILE A 38 -1.11 8.84 7.36
CA ILE A 38 -0.05 9.45 8.16
C ILE A 38 -0.10 8.84 9.57
N VAL A 39 0.92 8.05 9.86
CA VAL A 39 1.08 7.28 11.09
C VAL A 39 2.56 7.19 11.47
N PRO A 40 2.91 6.97 12.75
CA PRO A 40 4.30 6.75 13.15
C PRO A 40 4.95 5.55 12.45
N GLN A 41 6.28 5.57 12.33
CA GLN A 41 7.05 4.40 11.94
C GLN A 41 6.80 3.23 12.93
N ASN A 42 6.92 1.99 12.46
CA ASN A 42 6.57 0.76 13.17
C ASN A 42 5.08 0.58 13.49
N THR A 43 4.19 1.41 12.95
CA THR A 43 2.74 1.18 13.01
C THR A 43 2.39 -0.14 12.30
N PRO A 44 1.54 -1.00 12.88
CA PRO A 44 1.00 -2.18 12.19
C PRO A 44 0.34 -1.82 10.86
N VAL A 45 0.70 -2.54 9.80
CA VAL A 45 0.00 -2.49 8.51
C VAL A 45 -0.95 -3.67 8.44
N LEU A 46 -2.21 -3.41 8.14
CA LEU A 46 -3.29 -4.39 8.11
C LEU A 46 -3.74 -4.65 6.68
N ALA A 47 -4.08 -5.89 6.36
CA ALA A 47 -4.78 -6.20 5.11
C ALA A 47 -6.13 -5.47 5.10
N ALA A 48 -6.37 -4.69 4.04
CA ALA A 48 -7.54 -3.82 3.93
C ALA A 48 -8.81 -4.60 3.58
N ALA A 49 -8.65 -5.80 3.02
CA ALA A 49 -9.71 -6.74 2.73
C ALA A 49 -9.14 -8.16 2.61
N ASP A 50 -10.01 -9.16 2.63
CA ASP A 50 -9.64 -10.56 2.38
C ASP A 50 -8.99 -10.72 1.00
N GLY A 51 -7.95 -11.54 0.90
CA GLY A 51 -7.31 -11.79 -0.38
C GLY A 51 -6.09 -12.69 -0.31
N LYS A 52 -5.41 -12.80 -1.45
CA LYS A 52 -4.19 -13.58 -1.61
C LYS A 52 -3.01 -12.66 -1.85
N VAL A 53 -1.97 -12.77 -1.03
CA VAL A 53 -0.70 -12.07 -1.24
C VAL A 53 -0.09 -12.52 -2.57
N THR A 54 0.16 -11.59 -3.48
CA THR A 54 0.76 -11.87 -4.79
C THR A 54 2.23 -11.49 -4.85
N TYR A 55 2.66 -10.53 -4.05
CA TYR A 55 4.04 -10.06 -4.04
C TYR A 55 4.45 -9.54 -2.67
N VAL A 56 5.72 -9.74 -2.33
CA VAL A 56 6.37 -9.20 -1.14
C VAL A 56 7.79 -8.79 -1.52
N LYS A 57 8.11 -7.51 -1.33
CA LYS A 57 9.48 -7.00 -1.32
C LYS A 57 9.74 -6.38 0.05
N ASP A 58 10.75 -6.87 0.75
CA ASP A 58 11.01 -6.56 2.16
C ASP A 58 12.50 -6.53 2.51
N ASP A 59 13.35 -6.32 1.50
CA ASP A 59 14.79 -6.51 1.57
C ASP A 59 15.59 -5.21 1.68
N SER A 60 14.99 -4.07 1.32
CA SER A 60 15.67 -2.78 1.29
C SER A 60 15.66 -2.05 2.63
N ASN A 61 16.73 -1.33 2.93
CA ASN A 61 16.84 -0.35 4.02
C ASN A 61 17.06 1.08 3.49
N VAL A 62 16.79 1.33 2.20
CA VAL A 62 17.08 2.61 1.54
C VAL A 62 15.80 3.41 1.39
N GLY A 63 15.85 4.69 1.77
CA GLY A 63 14.78 5.65 1.50
C GLY A 63 15.22 7.09 1.74
N GLY A 64 14.35 8.03 1.38
CA GLY A 64 14.62 9.47 1.49
C GLY A 64 13.95 10.29 0.39
N LEU A 65 14.44 11.53 0.24
CA LEU A 65 13.77 12.57 -0.55
C LEU A 65 14.12 12.56 -2.04
N ASP A 66 14.98 11.64 -2.49
CA ASP A 66 15.38 11.55 -3.89
C ASP A 66 14.40 10.63 -4.65
N PRO A 67 13.76 11.10 -5.74
CA PRO A 67 12.87 10.27 -6.54
C PRO A 67 13.52 8.98 -7.08
N SER A 68 14.84 8.96 -7.25
CA SER A 68 15.59 7.75 -7.64
C SER A 68 15.45 6.60 -6.63
N TYR A 69 14.99 6.88 -5.41
CA TYR A 69 14.79 5.86 -4.39
C TYR A 69 13.55 5.01 -4.59
N TRP A 70 12.68 5.29 -5.56
CA TRP A 70 11.48 4.49 -5.84
C TRP A 70 11.72 2.98 -5.98
N ASN A 71 12.84 2.56 -6.56
CA ASN A 71 13.14 1.14 -6.74
C ASN A 71 13.49 0.42 -5.41
N TYR A 72 13.74 1.18 -4.35
CA TYR A 72 14.05 0.64 -3.02
C TYR A 72 12.80 0.48 -2.14
N THR A 73 11.63 0.95 -2.54
CA THR A 73 10.38 0.80 -1.77
C THR A 73 10.11 -0.66 -1.43
N ASN A 74 9.96 -0.99 -0.15
CA ASN A 74 9.44 -2.29 0.28
C ASN A 74 7.92 -2.23 0.28
N PHE A 75 7.30 -3.30 -0.20
CA PHE A 75 5.86 -3.33 -0.38
C PHE A 75 5.27 -4.74 -0.42
N ILE A 76 3.97 -4.80 -0.13
CA ILE A 76 3.15 -6.00 -0.28
C ILE A 76 2.03 -5.69 -1.26
N ALA A 77 1.71 -6.65 -2.13
CA ALA A 77 0.54 -6.60 -2.99
C ALA A 77 -0.40 -7.78 -2.69
N ILE A 78 -1.70 -7.50 -2.63
CA ILE A 78 -2.76 -8.49 -2.36
C ILE A 78 -3.78 -8.42 -3.49
N MET A 79 -4.15 -9.58 -4.04
CA MET A 79 -5.24 -9.74 -5.00
C MET A 79 -6.53 -10.13 -4.29
N HIS A 80 -7.63 -9.48 -4.66
CA HIS A 80 -8.97 -9.72 -4.13
C HIS A 80 -9.83 -10.50 -5.14
N GLN A 81 -10.93 -11.10 -4.67
CA GLN A 81 -11.78 -12.00 -5.48
C GLN A 81 -12.39 -11.33 -6.73
N ASN A 82 -12.59 -10.01 -6.70
CA ASN A 82 -13.18 -9.19 -7.75
C ASN A 82 -12.15 -8.69 -8.79
N GLY A 83 -10.88 -9.12 -8.70
CA GLY A 83 -9.81 -8.67 -9.60
C GLY A 83 -9.20 -7.32 -9.22
N GLU A 84 -9.63 -6.70 -8.12
CA GLU A 84 -8.94 -5.57 -7.53
C GLU A 84 -7.69 -6.03 -6.79
N TYR A 85 -6.70 -5.14 -6.74
CA TYR A 85 -5.48 -5.33 -5.99
C TYR A 85 -5.32 -4.19 -5.00
N THR A 86 -4.76 -4.50 -3.84
CA THR A 86 -4.23 -3.51 -2.90
C THR A 86 -2.71 -3.59 -2.87
N ARG A 87 -2.06 -2.43 -2.73
CA ARG A 87 -0.62 -2.34 -2.48
C ARG A 87 -0.33 -1.44 -1.29
N TYR A 88 0.66 -1.86 -0.50
CA TYR A 88 1.07 -1.28 0.77
C TYR A 88 2.55 -0.97 0.68
N ASP A 89 2.91 0.30 0.54
CA ASP A 89 4.27 0.77 0.27
C ASP A 89 4.95 1.39 1.50
N HIS A 90 6.23 1.72 1.36
CA HIS A 90 7.11 2.31 2.38
C HIS A 90 7.26 1.43 3.63
N LEU A 91 7.22 0.10 3.47
CA LEU A 91 7.30 -0.84 4.59
C LEU A 91 8.70 -0.87 5.22
N GLU A 92 8.75 -1.18 6.51
CA GLU A 92 9.99 -1.38 7.26
C GLU A 92 10.68 -2.67 6.80
N ARG A 93 12.02 -2.68 6.72
CA ARG A 93 12.77 -3.85 6.28
C ARG A 93 12.58 -5.04 7.23
N ASN A 94 12.46 -6.24 6.68
CA ASN A 94 12.25 -7.48 7.43
C ASN A 94 11.00 -7.43 8.35
N SER A 95 10.00 -6.62 7.99
CA SER A 95 8.77 -6.49 8.79
C SER A 95 7.61 -7.33 8.27
N ALA A 96 7.71 -7.89 7.06
CA ALA A 96 6.66 -8.68 6.46
C ALA A 96 6.34 -9.92 7.32
N LYS A 97 5.05 -10.08 7.63
CA LYS A 97 4.49 -11.21 8.38
C LYS A 97 3.82 -12.25 7.48
N VAL A 98 3.91 -12.03 6.17
CA VAL A 98 3.25 -12.83 5.14
C VAL A 98 4.20 -13.10 3.97
N ARG A 99 3.85 -14.08 3.15
CA ARG A 99 4.60 -14.46 1.94
C ARG A 99 3.68 -14.56 0.73
N ALA A 100 4.24 -14.46 -0.47
CA ALA A 100 3.49 -14.67 -1.71
C ALA A 100 2.78 -16.03 -1.71
N GLY A 101 1.53 -16.05 -2.17
CA GLY A 101 0.62 -17.19 -2.16
C GLY A 101 -0.21 -17.36 -0.88
N GLN A 102 0.12 -16.65 0.20
CA GLN A 102 -0.62 -16.73 1.45
C GLN A 102 -1.99 -16.04 1.36
N GLN A 103 -3.02 -16.67 1.92
CA GLN A 103 -4.32 -16.04 2.14
C GLN A 103 -4.28 -15.17 3.40
N VAL A 104 -4.93 -14.01 3.34
CA VAL A 104 -5.06 -13.09 4.47
C VAL A 104 -6.52 -12.66 4.63
N GLN A 105 -6.87 -12.32 5.87
CA GLN A 105 -8.17 -11.76 6.22
C GLN A 105 -8.08 -10.25 6.43
N ALA A 106 -9.17 -9.52 6.19
CA ALA A 106 -9.28 -8.11 6.53
C ALA A 106 -8.91 -7.88 8.00
N GLY A 107 -8.06 -6.88 8.27
CA GLY A 107 -7.56 -6.57 9.61
C GLY A 107 -6.38 -7.42 10.06
N GLN A 108 -5.99 -8.46 9.31
CA GLN A 108 -4.79 -9.23 9.62
C GLN A 108 -3.54 -8.35 9.46
N GLU A 109 -2.67 -8.34 10.45
CA GLU A 109 -1.38 -7.65 10.35
C GLU A 109 -0.45 -8.35 9.34
N ILE A 110 0.04 -7.58 8.37
CA ILE A 110 0.87 -8.08 7.27
C ILE A 110 2.30 -7.54 7.27
N ALA A 111 2.54 -6.36 7.85
CA ALA A 111 3.85 -5.72 7.91
C ALA A 111 3.88 -4.57 8.93
N ARG A 112 4.96 -3.79 8.93
CA ARG A 112 5.09 -2.53 9.68
C ARG A 112 5.42 -1.36 8.75
N VAL A 113 4.89 -0.18 9.08
CA VAL A 113 5.24 1.07 8.41
C VAL A 113 6.71 1.38 8.64
N GLY A 114 7.42 1.71 7.56
CA GLY A 114 8.83 2.08 7.57
C GLY A 114 9.07 3.43 6.92
N MET A 115 10.26 3.57 6.34
CA MET A 115 10.68 4.73 5.56
C MET A 115 11.49 4.33 4.32
N THR A 116 11.12 3.23 3.66
CA THR A 116 11.82 2.78 2.44
C THR A 116 11.28 3.45 1.19
N GLY A 117 12.13 3.69 0.20
CA GLY A 117 11.75 4.32 -1.06
C GLY A 117 11.74 5.86 -1.03
N TYR A 118 11.02 6.46 -1.99
CA TYR A 118 10.84 7.91 -2.06
C TYR A 118 9.81 8.36 -1.01
N THR A 119 10.29 8.78 0.16
CA THR A 119 9.44 9.14 1.29
C THR A 119 10.12 10.18 2.18
N TYR A 120 9.33 11.07 2.76
CA TYR A 120 9.79 12.24 3.54
C TYR A 120 9.47 12.13 5.02
N THR A 121 8.39 11.43 5.35
CA THR A 121 7.85 11.29 6.69
C THR A 121 7.24 9.90 6.82
N PRO A 122 7.22 9.29 8.01
CA PRO A 122 6.54 8.01 8.20
C PRO A 122 5.06 8.08 7.78
N HIS A 123 4.68 7.19 6.87
CA HIS A 123 3.30 6.99 6.42
C HIS A 123 3.19 5.65 5.71
N LEU A 124 1.96 5.14 5.59
CA LEU A 124 1.64 4.05 4.68
C LEU A 124 1.09 4.65 3.39
N HIS A 125 1.82 4.49 2.28
CA HIS A 125 1.26 4.73 0.96
C HIS A 125 0.43 3.52 0.54
N PHE A 126 -0.81 3.76 0.15
CA PHE A 126 -1.80 2.75 -0.12
C PHE A 126 -2.55 3.04 -1.42
N GLN A 127 -2.79 2.00 -2.21
CA GLN A 127 -3.51 2.12 -3.46
C GLN A 127 -4.35 0.88 -3.72
N VAL A 128 -5.55 1.10 -4.25
CA VAL A 128 -6.36 0.07 -4.90
C VAL A 128 -6.23 0.26 -6.40
N PHE A 129 -6.02 -0.83 -7.13
CA PHE A 129 -5.88 -0.77 -8.59
C PHE A 129 -6.42 -2.03 -9.27
N VAL A 130 -6.66 -1.92 -10.56
CA VAL A 130 -6.95 -3.05 -11.44
C VAL A 130 -5.86 -3.22 -12.48
N PHE A 131 -5.66 -4.47 -12.87
CA PHE A 131 -4.75 -4.83 -13.94
C PHE A 131 -5.38 -4.54 -15.31
N THR A 132 -4.65 -3.84 -16.18
CA THR A 132 -5.18 -3.37 -17.48
C THR A 132 -4.39 -3.87 -18.69
N GLY A 133 -3.35 -4.70 -18.52
CA GLY A 133 -2.49 -5.13 -19.62
C GLY A 133 -1.78 -6.46 -19.42
N TYR A 134 -0.45 -6.46 -19.60
CA TYR A 134 0.39 -7.66 -19.52
C TYR A 134 1.31 -7.67 -18.29
N ASN A 135 1.72 -6.50 -17.80
CA ASN A 135 2.61 -6.37 -16.64
C ASN A 135 1.92 -5.61 -15.51
N LEU A 136 1.63 -6.28 -14.38
CA LEU A 136 0.90 -5.71 -13.23
C LEU A 136 1.56 -4.44 -12.65
N TRP A 137 2.86 -4.26 -12.87
CA TRP A 137 3.63 -3.14 -12.32
C TRP A 137 3.65 -1.91 -13.22
N THR A 138 3.37 -2.07 -14.52
CA THR A 138 3.35 -0.97 -15.49
C THR A 138 1.98 -0.73 -16.08
N ASP A 139 1.13 -1.76 -16.10
CA ASP A 139 -0.16 -1.80 -16.79
C ASP A 139 -1.28 -1.94 -15.76
N PHE A 140 -1.41 -0.92 -14.91
CA PHE A 140 -2.50 -0.79 -13.97
C PHE A 140 -3.15 0.59 -14.06
N ASP A 141 -4.34 0.69 -13.49
CA ASP A 141 -5.03 1.94 -13.19
C ASP A 141 -5.55 1.92 -11.75
N THR A 142 -5.22 2.96 -10.97
CA THR A 142 -5.72 3.11 -9.61
C THR A 142 -7.20 3.47 -9.58
N ILE A 143 -7.92 2.93 -8.61
CA ILE A 143 -9.33 3.19 -8.35
C ILE A 143 -9.44 4.15 -7.17
N GLU A 144 -10.34 5.13 -7.28
CA GLU A 144 -10.63 6.06 -6.20
C GLU A 144 -11.41 5.38 -5.08
N ILE A 145 -10.99 5.63 -3.84
CA ILE A 145 -11.64 5.13 -2.62
C ILE A 145 -12.27 6.32 -1.89
N ASN A 146 -13.58 6.46 -2.07
CA ASN A 146 -14.34 7.54 -1.45
C ASN A 146 -14.47 7.36 0.06
N GLU A 147 -14.68 6.12 0.51
CA GLU A 147 -14.92 5.79 1.92
C GLU A 147 -14.21 4.49 2.31
N PHE A 148 -13.70 4.46 3.54
CA PHE A 148 -13.24 3.24 4.22
C PHE A 148 -14.30 2.82 5.25
N ILE A 149 -14.42 1.52 5.50
CA ILE A 149 -15.38 0.96 6.46
C ILE A 149 -14.75 0.56 7.80
#